data_AF-A0A2K8WS79-F1
#
_entry.id   AF-A0A2K8WS79-F1
#
_cell.length_a   1.000
_cell.length_b   1.000
_cell.length_c   1.000
_cell.angle_alpha   90.00
_cell.angle_beta   90.00
_cell.angle_gamma   90.00
#
_symmetry.space_group_name_H-M   'P 1'
#
loop_
_entity.id
_entity.type
_entity.pdbx_description
1 polymer ?
#
loop_
_entity_poly.entity_id
_entity_poly.type
_entity_poly.pdbx_seq_one_letter_code
_entity_poly.pdbx_strand_id
1 'polypeptide(L)'
;MARRKKKSPVIKGIVWGSVLILTAGASAMVGMSVALNGELPFDMEAIWQKIDGVRQAGLSALWQRKLERPVNILVMGVDIQPGVDANSDQRFSARSDTMLLVRLDPHSNSLNMLSIPRDTRVRLPNGNWDKVNAANAIGGIDLTKRVLQNNFNNIPIDKYVRITTESFKELVDAVGGVDVYVPMDMEYSDHTQGLYINLKEGQQVLNGDQAEQFVRYRGDNLGDIGRVKRQQIILQAIKNKLQSPMVIIRLPQILKVVDKNVDTDLTNGEIITLMSFAKGLEQNGFNTTLLPGRPSQPWEYRLSYWLISENEKNQVIQPYLNR
;
A
#
# COMPACT_ATOMS: atom_id res chain seq x y z
N MET A 1 -31.24 19.90 4.44
CA MET A 1 -30.82 19.35 5.76
C MET A 1 -30.70 17.83 5.67
N ALA A 2 -29.50 17.29 5.49
CA ALA A 2 -29.29 15.84 5.39
C ALA A 2 -29.03 15.23 6.77
N ARG A 3 -29.89 14.30 7.20
CA ARG A 3 -29.77 13.53 8.46
C ARG A 3 -28.49 12.67 8.43
N ARG A 4 -27.52 12.98 9.30
CA ARG A 4 -26.39 12.10 9.63
C ARG A 4 -26.92 10.76 10.15
N LYS A 5 -26.74 9.67 9.39
CA LYS A 5 -27.03 8.31 9.86
C LYS A 5 -26.09 7.97 11.03
N LYS A 6 -26.63 7.88 12.25
CA LYS A 6 -25.90 7.35 13.41
C LYS A 6 -25.54 5.89 13.13
N LYS A 7 -24.25 5.53 13.14
CA LYS A 7 -23.78 4.14 13.00
C LYS A 7 -24.39 3.27 14.12
N SER A 8 -24.84 2.07 13.75
CA SER A 8 -25.47 1.08 14.63
C SER A 8 -24.59 0.78 15.87
N PRO A 9 -25.18 0.66 17.08
CA PRO A 9 -24.45 0.33 18.30
C PRO A 9 -23.69 -1.01 18.21
N VAL A 10 -24.13 -1.93 17.34
CA VAL A 10 -23.47 -3.22 17.08
C VAL A 10 -22.10 -3.03 16.43
N ILE A 11 -21.96 -2.08 15.49
CA ILE A 11 -20.70 -1.79 14.80
C ILE A 11 -19.69 -1.15 15.78
N LYS A 12 -20.17 -0.33 16.71
CA LYS A 12 -19.33 0.21 17.79
C LYS A 12 -18.85 -0.89 18.74
N GLY A 13 -19.72 -1.86 19.05
CA GLY A 13 -19.35 -3.03 19.88
C GLY A 13 -18.24 -3.89 19.26
N ILE A 14 -18.30 -4.12 17.94
CA ILE A 14 -17.27 -4.90 17.22
C ILE A 14 -15.92 -4.18 17.18
N VAL A 15 -15.91 -2.85 16.99
CA VAL A 15 -14.67 -2.05 16.98
C VAL A 15 -14.04 -1.97 18.37
N TRP A 16 -14.83 -1.78 19.42
CA TRP A 16 -14.29 -1.79 20.78
C TRP A 16 -13.86 -3.20 21.23
N GLY A 17 -14.59 -4.23 20.81
CA GLY A 17 -14.21 -5.63 21.03
C GLY A 17 -12.88 -6.00 20.38
N SER A 18 -12.66 -5.58 19.14
CA SER A 18 -11.38 -5.83 18.44
C SER A 18 -10.20 -5.07 19.07
N VAL A 19 -10.39 -3.82 19.52
CA VAL A 19 -9.35 -3.08 20.27
C VAL A 19 -9.03 -3.77 21.59
N LEU A 20 -10.04 -4.22 22.34
CA LEU A 20 -9.85 -4.95 23.61
C LEU A 20 -9.12 -6.28 23.40
N ILE A 21 -9.47 -7.02 22.35
CA ILE A 21 -8.81 -8.28 21.99
C ILE A 21 -7.37 -8.04 21.54
N LEU A 22 -7.09 -6.96 20.80
CA LEU A 22 -5.72 -6.58 20.41
C LEU A 22 -4.86 -6.23 21.62
N THR A 23 -5.39 -5.44 22.56
CA THR A 23 -4.68 -5.14 23.81
C THR A 23 -4.51 -6.37 24.70
N ALA A 24 -5.53 -7.24 24.77
CA ALA A 24 -5.47 -8.45 25.57
C ALA A 24 -4.51 -9.49 24.99
N GLY A 25 -4.45 -9.63 23.66
CA GLY A 25 -3.51 -10.53 22.98
C GLY A 25 -2.07 -10.10 23.14
N ALA A 26 -1.77 -8.81 22.93
CA ALA A 26 -0.44 -8.26 23.17
C ALA A 26 -0.04 -8.37 24.65
N SER A 27 -0.97 -8.09 25.58
CA SER A 27 -0.75 -8.22 27.03
C SER A 27 -0.59 -9.67 27.47
N ALA A 28 -1.30 -10.61 26.84
CA ALA A 28 -1.20 -12.04 27.12
C ALA A 28 0.12 -12.61 26.60
N MET A 29 0.60 -12.21 25.43
CA MET A 29 1.92 -12.62 24.93
C MET A 29 3.06 -12.10 25.81
N VAL A 30 2.99 -10.82 26.20
CA VAL A 30 3.94 -10.22 27.14
C VAL A 30 3.84 -10.91 28.51
N GLY A 31 2.63 -11.11 29.02
CA GLY A 31 2.37 -11.76 30.29
C GLY A 31 2.82 -13.22 30.33
N MET A 32 2.62 -13.97 29.24
CA MET A 32 3.09 -15.35 29.10
C MET A 32 4.62 -15.42 29.05
N SER A 33 5.28 -14.50 28.34
CA SER A 33 6.74 -14.45 28.29
C SER A 33 7.35 -14.10 29.65
N VAL A 34 6.75 -13.16 30.38
CA VAL A 34 7.16 -12.82 31.75
C VAL A 34 6.88 -13.97 32.72
N ALA A 35 5.75 -14.66 32.57
CA ALA A 35 5.39 -15.81 33.41
C ALA A 35 6.31 -17.02 33.19
N LEU A 36 6.80 -17.25 31.97
CA LEU A 36 7.66 -18.38 31.63
C LEU A 36 9.14 -18.11 31.88
N ASN A 37 9.63 -16.90 31.57
CA ASN A 37 11.05 -16.58 31.55
C ASN A 37 11.48 -15.55 32.61
N GLY A 38 10.54 -14.93 33.34
CA GLY A 38 10.83 -13.89 34.34
C GLY A 38 11.26 -12.53 33.75
N GLU A 39 11.54 -12.48 32.45
CA GLU A 39 12.04 -11.32 31.73
C GLU A 39 11.13 -10.99 30.53
N LEU A 40 11.05 -9.71 30.18
CA LEU A 40 10.41 -9.30 28.93
C LEU A 40 11.22 -9.86 27.75
N PRO A 41 10.59 -10.32 26.66
CA PRO A 41 11.30 -10.86 25.49
C PRO A 41 12.06 -9.77 24.71
N PHE A 42 12.08 -8.55 25.24
CA PHE A 42 12.75 -7.38 24.68
C PHE A 42 13.41 -6.62 25.83
N ASP A 43 14.66 -6.21 25.63
CA ASP A 43 15.36 -5.32 26.54
C ASP A 43 14.79 -3.90 26.40
N MET A 44 13.93 -3.55 27.37
CA MET A 44 13.30 -2.23 27.42
C MET A 44 14.32 -1.11 27.61
N GLU A 45 15.40 -1.37 28.34
CA GLU A 45 16.44 -0.37 28.61
C GLU A 45 17.24 -0.07 27.34
N ALA A 46 17.61 -1.10 26.57
CA ALA A 46 18.24 -0.93 25.26
C ALA A 46 17.32 -0.22 24.25
N ILE A 47 16.01 -0.46 24.29
CA ILE A 47 15.03 0.25 23.45
C ILE A 47 14.95 1.72 23.86
N TRP A 48 14.84 2.03 25.15
CA TRP A 48 14.80 3.40 25.65
C TRP A 48 16.10 4.16 25.35
N GLN A 49 17.27 3.53 25.51
CA GLN A 49 18.54 4.12 25.11
C GLN A 49 18.60 4.44 23.61
N LYS A 50 18.08 3.56 22.75
CA LYS A 50 17.97 3.83 21.31
C LYS A 50 16.99 4.97 21.01
N ILE A 51 15.85 5.03 21.71
CA ILE A 51 14.88 6.12 21.58
C ILE A 51 15.48 7.44 22.03
N ASP A 52 16.23 7.46 23.13
CA ASP A 52 16.87 8.66 23.66
C ASP A 52 18.04 9.10 22.76
N GLY A 53 18.81 8.16 22.20
CA GLY A 53 19.81 8.46 21.17
C GLY A 53 19.19 9.09 19.92
N VAL A 54 18.02 8.60 19.49
CA VAL A 54 17.24 9.18 18.38
C VAL A 54 16.72 10.58 18.72
N ARG A 55 16.26 10.81 19.96
CA ARG A 55 15.83 12.13 20.44
C ARG A 55 16.97 13.12 20.49
N GLN A 56 18.12 12.72 21.04
CA GLN A 56 19.33 13.55 21.12
C GLN A 56 19.91 13.85 19.73
N ALA A 57 19.83 12.91 18.79
CA ALA A 57 20.23 13.10 17.40
C ALA A 57 19.28 14.01 16.59
N GLY A 58 18.20 14.53 17.20
CA GLY A 58 17.22 15.38 16.50
C GLY A 58 16.37 14.66 15.46
N LEU A 59 16.44 13.33 15.37
CA LEU A 59 15.68 12.53 14.40
C LEU A 59 14.17 12.59 14.67
N SER A 60 13.75 12.93 15.89
CA SER A 60 12.35 13.22 16.22
C SER A 60 11.82 14.49 15.53
N ALA A 61 12.68 15.47 15.24
CA ALA A 61 12.32 16.69 14.52
C ALA A 61 12.04 16.42 13.03
N LEU A 62 12.64 15.37 12.45
CA LEU A 62 12.32 14.92 11.09
C LEU A 62 10.83 14.54 10.95
N TRP A 63 10.23 14.02 12.02
CA TRP A 63 8.81 13.66 12.07
C TRP A 63 7.85 14.85 12.33
N GLN A 64 8.39 16.06 12.52
CA GLN A 64 7.61 17.29 12.67
C GLN A 64 7.39 18.01 11.32
N ARG A 65 7.96 17.49 10.22
CA ARG A 65 7.73 18.01 8.88
C ARG A 65 6.25 17.89 8.53
N LYS A 66 5.69 19.01 8.05
CA LYS A 66 4.29 19.09 7.65
C LYS A 66 4.19 19.07 6.14
N LEU A 67 3.21 18.31 5.65
CA LEU A 67 2.79 18.41 4.27
C LEU A 67 2.02 19.72 4.11
N GLU A 68 2.54 20.64 3.30
CA GLU A 68 1.99 22.00 3.18
C GLU A 68 0.88 22.11 2.14
N ARG A 69 0.93 21.27 1.10
CA ARG A 69 -0.03 21.24 -0.01
C ARG A 69 -0.44 19.80 -0.33
N PRO A 70 -1.59 19.60 -0.98
CA PRO A 70 -1.94 18.30 -1.53
C PRO A 70 -0.90 17.79 -2.54
N VAL A 71 -0.69 16.48 -2.53
CA VAL A 71 0.23 15.79 -3.44
C VAL A 71 -0.43 14.54 -3.97
N ASN A 72 -0.41 14.38 -5.29
CA ASN A 72 -0.83 13.17 -5.97
C ASN A 72 0.39 12.33 -6.37
N ILE A 73 0.44 11.10 -5.90
CA ILE A 73 1.54 10.15 -6.10
C ILE A 73 1.01 8.96 -6.89
N LEU A 74 1.61 8.66 -8.02
CA LEU A 74 1.35 7.42 -8.76
C LEU A 74 2.22 6.30 -8.18
N VAL A 75 1.59 5.31 -7.54
CA VAL A 75 2.28 4.12 -7.01
C VAL A 75 2.01 2.94 -7.93
N MET A 76 3.07 2.26 -8.36
CA MET A 76 3.02 1.16 -9.31
C MET A 76 3.77 -0.05 -8.77
N GLY A 77 3.10 -1.19 -8.74
CA GLY A 77 3.75 -2.50 -8.61
C GLY A 77 4.05 -3.04 -9.99
N VAL A 78 5.32 -3.27 -10.30
CA VAL A 78 5.76 -3.83 -11.59
C VAL A 78 6.36 -5.21 -11.37
N ASP A 79 6.07 -6.12 -12.30
CA ASP A 79 6.71 -7.43 -12.28
C ASP A 79 8.18 -7.31 -12.70
N ILE A 80 9.01 -8.27 -12.32
CA ILE A 80 10.41 -8.30 -12.76
C ILE A 80 10.42 -8.86 -14.19
N GLN A 81 11.04 -8.15 -15.12
CA GLN A 81 11.27 -8.66 -16.47
C GLN A 81 12.30 -9.81 -16.40
N PRO A 82 11.94 -11.07 -16.75
CA PRO A 82 12.88 -12.19 -16.68
C PRO A 82 14.08 -11.96 -17.61
N GLY A 83 15.29 -12.27 -17.12
CA GLY A 83 16.53 -12.12 -17.89
C GLY A 83 17.15 -10.71 -17.87
N VAL A 84 16.58 -9.78 -17.11
CA VAL A 84 17.17 -8.46 -16.85
C VAL A 84 17.96 -8.48 -15.55
N ASP A 85 19.15 -7.87 -15.55
CA ASP A 85 19.98 -7.71 -14.34
C ASP A 85 19.16 -7.01 -13.23
N ALA A 86 19.20 -7.57 -12.02
CA ALA A 86 18.55 -7.02 -10.84
C ALA A 86 19.03 -5.61 -10.47
N ASN A 87 20.21 -5.18 -10.94
CA ASN A 87 20.75 -3.84 -10.75
C ASN A 87 20.45 -2.87 -11.90
N SER A 88 19.75 -3.31 -12.94
CA SER A 88 19.40 -2.47 -14.09
C SER A 88 18.05 -1.78 -13.90
N ASP A 89 17.96 -0.51 -14.30
CA ASP A 89 16.69 0.24 -14.34
C ASP A 89 15.63 -0.43 -15.24
N GLN A 90 16.08 -1.27 -16.18
CA GLN A 90 15.21 -2.05 -17.04
C GLN A 90 14.33 -3.04 -16.24
N ARG A 91 14.69 -3.38 -14.99
CA ARG A 91 13.88 -4.25 -14.12
C ARG A 91 12.47 -3.70 -13.87
N PHE A 92 12.27 -2.39 -14.02
CA PHE A 92 10.96 -1.73 -13.88
C PHE A 92 10.20 -1.57 -15.21
N SER A 93 10.70 -2.13 -16.31
CA SER A 93 10.12 -1.96 -17.66
C SER A 93 9.05 -3.00 -18.00
N ALA A 94 8.69 -3.89 -17.08
CA ALA A 94 7.59 -4.82 -17.30
C ALA A 94 6.23 -4.11 -17.25
N ARG A 95 5.16 -4.86 -17.53
CA ARG A 95 3.79 -4.37 -17.29
C ARG A 95 3.57 -4.15 -15.79
N SER A 96 2.83 -3.10 -15.43
CA SER A 96 2.42 -2.87 -14.05
C SER A 96 1.24 -3.77 -13.67
N ASP A 97 1.36 -4.51 -12.59
CA ASP A 97 0.28 -5.35 -12.07
C ASP A 97 -0.61 -4.62 -11.06
N THR A 98 -0.07 -3.59 -10.41
CA THR A 98 -0.80 -2.74 -9.48
C THR A 98 -0.57 -1.29 -9.87
N MET A 99 -1.65 -0.50 -9.90
CA MET A 99 -1.59 0.93 -10.17
C MET A 99 -2.52 1.66 -9.21
N LEU A 100 -1.96 2.53 -8.37
CA LEU A 100 -2.67 3.29 -7.36
C LEU A 100 -2.37 4.77 -7.58
N LEU A 101 -3.40 5.59 -7.61
CA LEU A 101 -3.26 7.04 -7.48
C LEU A 101 -3.52 7.40 -6.02
N VAL A 102 -2.50 7.88 -5.32
CA VAL A 102 -2.56 8.23 -3.91
C VAL A 102 -2.54 9.74 -3.77
N ARG A 103 -3.57 10.31 -3.17
CA ARG A 103 -3.61 11.72 -2.79
C ARG A 103 -3.46 11.84 -1.29
N LEU A 104 -2.47 12.62 -0.86
CA LEU A 104 -2.35 13.08 0.51
C LEU A 104 -2.76 14.55 0.55
N ASP A 105 -3.71 14.90 1.41
CA ASP A 105 -4.32 16.23 1.45
C ASP A 105 -4.33 16.76 2.89
N PRO A 106 -3.45 17.73 3.21
CA PRO A 106 -3.31 18.24 4.57
C PRO A 106 -4.49 19.12 5.02
N HIS A 107 -5.26 19.69 4.08
CA HIS A 107 -6.41 20.54 4.42
C HIS A 107 -7.58 19.72 4.94
N SER A 108 -7.84 18.58 4.30
CA SER A 108 -8.88 17.63 4.71
C SER A 108 -8.39 16.56 5.70
N ASN A 109 -7.10 16.56 6.03
CA ASN A 109 -6.41 15.54 6.82
C ASN A 109 -6.74 14.12 6.32
N SER A 110 -6.59 13.91 5.00
CA SER A 110 -6.99 12.66 4.35
C SER A 110 -5.91 12.10 3.41
N LEU A 111 -5.89 10.78 3.30
CA LEU A 111 -5.18 10.00 2.31
C LEU A 111 -6.21 9.20 1.53
N ASN A 112 -6.37 9.55 0.27
CA ASN A 112 -7.29 8.90 -0.66
C ASN A 112 -6.47 8.08 -1.65
N MET A 113 -6.90 6.86 -1.90
CA MET A 113 -6.23 5.94 -2.80
C MET A 113 -7.23 5.40 -3.82
N LEU A 114 -6.96 5.65 -5.09
CA LEU A 114 -7.72 5.14 -6.22
C LEU A 114 -6.95 3.99 -6.86
N SER A 115 -7.46 2.77 -6.73
CA SER A 115 -6.92 1.60 -7.42
C SER A 115 -7.42 1.56 -8.86
N ILE A 116 -6.50 1.51 -9.81
CA ILE A 116 -6.78 1.44 -11.24
C ILE A 116 -6.49 0.01 -11.69
N PRO A 117 -7.50 -0.78 -12.09
CA PRO A 117 -7.28 -2.12 -12.60
C PRO A 117 -6.30 -2.13 -13.77
N ARG A 118 -5.34 -3.06 -13.76
CA ARG A 118 -4.28 -3.16 -14.79
C ARG A 118 -4.81 -3.30 -16.22
N ASP A 119 -6.00 -3.91 -16.35
CA ASP A 119 -6.67 -4.16 -17.64
C ASP A 119 -7.59 -2.99 -18.06
N THR A 120 -7.54 -1.85 -17.38
CA THR A 120 -8.32 -0.65 -17.72
C THR A 120 -8.04 -0.22 -19.15
N ARG A 121 -9.09 -0.17 -19.97
CA ARG A 121 -9.00 0.24 -21.37
C ARG A 121 -8.83 1.76 -21.45
N VAL A 122 -7.69 2.19 -21.98
CA VAL A 122 -7.29 3.60 -22.07
C VAL A 122 -6.83 3.95 -23.48
N ARG A 123 -6.91 5.23 -23.84
CA ARG A 123 -6.37 5.73 -25.10
C ARG A 123 -4.93 6.18 -24.90
N LEU A 124 -4.03 5.61 -25.69
CA LEU A 124 -2.62 6.00 -25.74
C LEU A 124 -2.44 7.29 -26.55
N PRO A 125 -1.31 8.03 -26.38
CA PRO A 125 -1.08 9.29 -27.08
C PRO A 125 -1.02 9.16 -28.61
N ASN A 126 -0.68 7.98 -29.13
CA ASN A 126 -0.69 7.68 -30.57
C ASN A 126 -2.11 7.46 -31.13
N GLY A 127 -3.15 7.57 -30.30
CA GLY A 127 -4.55 7.42 -30.69
C GLY A 127 -5.11 6.00 -30.52
N ASN A 128 -4.26 4.99 -30.35
CA ASN A 128 -4.66 3.59 -30.18
C ASN A 128 -5.23 3.32 -28.79
N TRP A 129 -6.04 2.26 -28.68
CA TRP A 129 -6.56 1.76 -27.41
C TRP A 129 -5.75 0.56 -26.93
N ASP A 130 -5.39 0.54 -25.65
CA ASP A 130 -4.73 -0.58 -25.00
C ASP A 130 -5.11 -0.64 -23.52
N LYS A 131 -4.58 -1.64 -22.81
CA LYS A 131 -4.64 -1.75 -21.35
C LYS A 131 -3.67 -0.76 -20.72
N VAL A 132 -4.06 -0.16 -19.60
CA VAL A 132 -3.24 0.86 -18.92
C VAL A 132 -1.88 0.31 -18.47
N ASN A 133 -1.78 -0.98 -18.14
CA ASN A 133 -0.50 -1.59 -17.77
C ASN A 133 0.53 -1.66 -18.89
N ALA A 134 0.11 -1.59 -20.15
CA ALA A 134 1.00 -1.54 -21.30
C ALA A 134 1.79 -0.23 -21.37
N ALA A 135 1.27 0.87 -20.81
CA ALA A 135 1.92 2.17 -20.85
C ALA A 135 3.33 2.15 -20.22
N ASN A 136 3.49 1.44 -19.09
CA ASN A 136 4.80 1.30 -18.45
C ASN A 136 5.76 0.46 -19.29
N ALA A 137 5.26 -0.62 -19.90
CA ALA A 137 6.09 -1.48 -20.74
C ALA A 137 6.54 -0.80 -22.04
N ILE A 138 5.73 0.10 -22.58
CA ILE A 138 6.01 0.79 -23.84
C ILE A 138 6.90 2.02 -23.62
N GLY A 139 6.66 2.80 -22.56
CA GLY A 139 7.31 4.10 -22.38
C GLY A 139 7.53 4.49 -20.93
N GLY A 140 7.57 3.52 -20.02
CA GLY A 140 7.89 3.71 -18.62
C GLY A 140 6.93 4.64 -17.88
N ILE A 141 7.47 5.31 -16.86
CA ILE A 141 6.71 6.20 -16.00
C ILE A 141 6.14 7.40 -16.75
N ASP A 142 6.89 7.97 -17.69
CA ASP A 142 6.48 9.19 -18.40
C ASP A 142 5.27 8.95 -19.30
N LEU A 143 5.27 7.84 -20.05
CA LEU A 143 4.11 7.45 -20.84
C LEU A 143 2.93 7.11 -19.94
N THR A 144 3.15 6.41 -18.82
CA THR A 144 2.09 6.07 -17.88
C THR A 144 1.43 7.31 -17.29
N LYS A 145 2.21 8.28 -16.81
CA LYS A 145 1.72 9.58 -16.31
C LYS A 145 0.87 10.28 -17.37
N ARG A 146 1.35 10.35 -18.62
CA ARG A 146 0.64 10.98 -19.73
C ARG A 146 -0.66 10.27 -20.10
N VAL A 147 -0.67 8.94 -20.12
CA VAL A 147 -1.90 8.16 -20.38
C VAL A 147 -2.94 8.43 -19.30
N LEU A 148 -2.55 8.42 -18.02
CA LEU A 148 -3.47 8.74 -16.92
C LEU A 148 -3.98 10.18 -17.01
N GLN A 149 -3.12 11.15 -17.25
CA GLN A 149 -3.54 12.54 -17.46
C GLN A 149 -4.59 12.67 -18.58
N ASN A 150 -4.32 12.09 -19.75
CA ASN A 150 -5.20 12.19 -20.91
C ASN A 150 -6.56 11.50 -20.72
N ASN A 151 -6.63 10.43 -19.93
CA ASN A 151 -7.86 9.64 -19.76
C ASN A 151 -8.66 10.03 -18.49
N PHE A 152 -8.05 10.79 -17.58
CA PHE A 152 -8.61 11.12 -16.26
C PHE A 152 -8.62 12.64 -16.04
N ASN A 153 -9.12 13.40 -17.02
CA ASN A 153 -9.36 14.85 -16.92
C ASN A 153 -8.13 15.67 -16.48
N ASN A 154 -6.94 15.32 -16.98
CA ASN A 154 -5.68 16.01 -16.68
C ASN A 154 -5.31 16.06 -15.18
N ILE A 155 -5.61 15.00 -14.42
CA ILE A 155 -5.15 14.86 -13.04
C ILE A 155 -3.64 15.18 -12.92
N PRO A 156 -3.22 16.09 -12.04
CA PRO A 156 -1.79 16.28 -11.77
C PRO A 156 -1.22 15.02 -11.11
N ILE A 157 -0.05 14.58 -11.55
CA ILE A 157 0.71 13.51 -10.91
C ILE A 157 2.05 14.12 -10.52
N ASP A 158 2.16 14.55 -9.26
CA ASP A 158 3.30 15.30 -8.74
C ASP A 158 4.53 14.42 -8.61
N LYS A 159 4.32 13.17 -8.18
CA LYS A 159 5.38 12.21 -7.81
C LYS A 159 5.01 10.81 -8.24
N TYR A 160 5.99 9.92 -8.25
CA TYR A 160 5.75 8.51 -8.51
C TYR A 160 6.58 7.60 -7.62
N VAL A 161 6.13 6.36 -7.50
CA VAL A 161 6.85 5.27 -6.84
C VAL A 161 6.62 4.00 -7.67
N ARG A 162 7.68 3.40 -8.20
CA ARG A 162 7.66 2.08 -8.84
C ARG A 162 8.40 1.09 -7.95
N ILE A 163 7.71 0.02 -7.56
CA ILE A 163 8.25 -1.05 -6.73
C ILE A 163 8.13 -2.38 -7.44
N THR A 164 9.14 -3.24 -7.27
CA THR A 164 9.02 -4.65 -7.64
C THR A 164 8.44 -5.44 -6.46
N THR A 165 8.13 -6.71 -6.70
CA THR A 165 7.76 -7.66 -5.65
C THR A 165 8.84 -7.77 -4.57
N GLU A 166 10.12 -7.79 -4.95
CA GLU A 166 11.23 -7.85 -3.99
C GLU A 166 11.34 -6.56 -3.17
N SER A 167 11.19 -5.39 -3.80
CA SER A 167 11.14 -4.11 -3.09
C SER A 167 10.01 -4.08 -2.06
N PHE A 168 8.84 -4.63 -2.40
CA PHE A 168 7.71 -4.71 -1.48
C PHE A 168 8.04 -5.55 -0.24
N LYS A 169 8.65 -6.72 -0.42
CA LYS A 169 9.06 -7.60 0.68
C LYS A 169 10.05 -6.90 1.61
N GLU A 170 11.11 -6.34 1.05
CA GLU A 170 12.13 -5.63 1.83
C GLU A 170 11.56 -4.42 2.59
N LEU A 171 10.61 -3.69 1.99
CA LEU A 171 9.94 -2.57 2.66
C LEU A 171 9.11 -3.05 3.86
N VAL A 172 8.39 -4.17 3.73
CA VAL A 172 7.64 -4.79 4.82
C VAL A 172 8.58 -5.21 5.96
N ASP A 173 9.72 -5.81 5.64
CA ASP A 173 10.72 -6.19 6.65
C ASP A 173 11.38 -4.98 7.30
N ALA A 174 11.65 -3.92 6.53
CA ALA A 174 12.22 -2.67 7.03
C ALA A 174 11.30 -2.00 8.07
N VAL A 175 9.98 -2.03 7.88
CA VAL A 175 9.02 -1.52 8.89
C VAL A 175 8.81 -2.47 10.07
N GLY A 176 9.41 -3.67 10.03
CA GLY A 176 9.34 -4.68 11.09
C GLY A 176 8.12 -5.60 10.98
N GLY A 177 7.74 -5.94 9.76
CA GLY A 177 6.58 -6.76 9.45
C GLY A 177 5.24 -6.01 9.61
N VAL A 178 4.16 -6.65 9.18
CA VAL A 178 2.80 -6.07 9.19
C VAL A 178 1.83 -6.98 9.93
N ASP A 179 1.05 -6.39 10.82
CA ASP A 179 0.05 -7.10 11.61
C ASP A 179 -1.21 -7.38 10.77
N VAL A 180 -1.48 -8.67 10.49
CA VAL A 180 -2.58 -9.09 9.62
C VAL A 180 -3.36 -10.23 10.26
N TYR A 181 -4.69 -10.14 10.20
CA TYR A 181 -5.57 -11.28 10.46
C TYR A 181 -5.76 -12.07 9.15
N VAL A 182 -5.21 -13.27 9.11
CA VAL A 182 -5.40 -14.18 7.98
C VAL A 182 -6.72 -14.92 8.16
N PRO A 183 -7.69 -14.77 7.23
CA PRO A 183 -9.07 -15.19 7.45
C PRO A 183 -9.32 -16.70 7.32
N MET A 184 -8.35 -17.44 6.80
CA MET A 184 -8.41 -18.89 6.58
C MET A 184 -7.00 -19.41 6.31
N ASP A 185 -6.78 -20.71 6.49
CA ASP A 185 -5.57 -21.35 6.00
C ASP A 185 -5.42 -21.12 4.49
N MET A 186 -4.31 -20.51 4.10
CA MET A 186 -3.94 -20.24 2.71
C MET A 186 -2.78 -21.14 2.35
N GLU A 187 -3.08 -22.19 1.58
CA GLU A 187 -2.09 -23.08 1.00
C GLU A 187 -2.22 -23.06 -0.52
N TYR A 188 -1.15 -22.72 -1.22
CA TYR A 188 -1.11 -22.68 -2.68
C TYR A 188 0.33 -22.84 -3.17
N SER A 189 0.54 -23.69 -4.16
CA SER A 189 1.85 -23.90 -4.78
C SER A 189 1.72 -23.71 -6.28
N ASP A 190 2.46 -22.75 -6.82
CA ASP A 190 2.64 -22.55 -8.26
C ASP A 190 4.13 -22.69 -8.60
N HIS A 191 4.48 -23.88 -9.07
CA HIS A 191 5.84 -24.21 -9.47
C HIS A 191 6.32 -23.43 -10.71
N THR A 192 5.41 -22.90 -11.52
CA THR A 192 5.80 -22.11 -12.72
C THR A 192 6.25 -20.71 -12.37
N GLN A 193 5.75 -20.16 -11.25
CA GLN A 193 6.11 -18.84 -10.74
C GLN A 193 7.03 -18.90 -9.51
N GLY A 194 7.44 -20.10 -9.07
CA GLY A 194 8.18 -20.30 -7.83
C GLY A 194 7.44 -19.82 -6.58
N LEU A 195 6.10 -19.75 -6.64
CA LEU A 195 5.28 -19.17 -5.58
C LEU A 195 4.78 -20.29 -4.67
N TYR A 196 5.25 -20.28 -3.42
CA TYR A 196 4.76 -21.16 -2.37
C TYR A 196 4.09 -20.30 -1.29
N ILE A 197 2.80 -20.57 -1.05
CA ILE A 197 1.98 -19.89 -0.06
C ILE A 197 1.63 -20.91 1.02
N ASN A 198 1.97 -20.58 2.26
CA ASN A 198 1.58 -21.32 3.44
C ASN A 198 1.38 -20.34 4.61
N LEU A 199 0.16 -19.85 4.75
CA LEU A 199 -0.24 -18.97 5.84
C LEU A 199 -1.36 -19.64 6.62
N LYS A 200 -1.21 -19.70 7.94
CA LYS A 200 -2.26 -20.21 8.83
C LYS A 200 -3.27 -19.14 9.17
N GLU A 201 -4.51 -19.57 9.39
CA GLU A 201 -5.58 -18.73 9.89
C GLU A 201 -5.18 -18.09 11.23
N GLY A 202 -5.58 -16.84 11.42
CA GLY A 202 -5.43 -16.12 12.67
C GLY A 202 -4.59 -14.86 12.55
N GLN A 203 -4.40 -14.21 13.70
CA GLN A 203 -3.60 -12.99 13.80
C GLN A 203 -2.11 -13.34 13.79
N GLN A 204 -1.36 -12.72 12.87
CA GLN A 204 0.08 -12.91 12.76
C GLN A 204 0.78 -11.65 12.26
N VAL A 205 2.07 -11.54 12.59
CA VAL A 205 2.95 -10.51 12.02
C VAL A 205 3.58 -11.12 10.77
N LEU A 206 3.17 -10.64 9.60
CA LEU A 206 3.73 -11.10 8.33
C LEU A 206 5.04 -10.37 8.05
N ASN A 207 6.10 -11.14 7.78
CA ASN A 207 7.32 -10.61 7.16
C ASN A 207 7.11 -10.34 5.67
N GLY A 208 8.15 -9.90 4.95
CA GLY A 208 8.08 -9.59 3.52
C GLY A 208 7.55 -10.75 2.67
N ASP A 209 8.15 -11.94 2.80
CA ASP A 209 7.72 -13.15 2.07
C ASP A 209 6.26 -13.50 2.37
N GLN A 210 5.87 -13.51 3.65
CA GLN A 210 4.51 -13.85 4.06
C GLN A 210 3.48 -12.80 3.62
N ALA A 211 3.85 -11.52 3.61
CA ALA A 211 3.01 -10.45 3.11
C ALA A 211 2.81 -10.56 1.59
N GLU A 212 3.85 -10.95 0.85
CA GLU A 212 3.75 -11.25 -0.59
C GLU A 212 2.78 -12.42 -0.83
N GLN A 213 2.98 -13.52 -0.11
CA GLN A 213 2.10 -14.69 -0.16
C GLN A 213 0.63 -14.30 0.08
N PHE A 214 0.39 -13.47 1.10
CA PHE A 214 -0.94 -12.99 1.42
C PHE A 214 -1.56 -12.20 0.24
N VAL A 215 -0.87 -11.20 -0.31
CA VAL A 215 -1.44 -10.39 -1.41
C VAL A 215 -1.59 -11.18 -2.71
N ARG A 216 -0.77 -12.21 -2.94
CA ARG A 216 -0.80 -13.03 -4.17
C ARG A 216 -1.77 -14.20 -4.09
N TYR A 217 -2.26 -14.59 -2.92
CA TYR A 217 -3.18 -15.71 -2.77
C TYR A 217 -4.44 -15.55 -3.66
N ARG A 218 -4.86 -16.64 -4.31
CA ARG A 218 -6.04 -16.71 -5.20
C ARG A 218 -6.93 -17.93 -4.94
N GLY A 219 -6.66 -18.71 -3.90
CA GLY A 219 -7.41 -19.93 -3.59
C GLY A 219 -8.80 -19.68 -3.01
N ASP A 220 -9.20 -18.42 -2.83
CA ASP A 220 -10.56 -18.06 -2.47
C ASP A 220 -11.44 -17.92 -3.72
N ASN A 221 -12.71 -18.36 -3.63
CA ASN A 221 -13.72 -18.23 -4.69
C ASN A 221 -14.09 -16.76 -5.02
N LEU A 222 -13.33 -15.78 -4.51
CA LEU A 222 -13.52 -14.35 -4.69
C LEU A 222 -12.67 -13.77 -5.84
N GLY A 223 -11.73 -14.55 -6.40
CA GLY A 223 -10.92 -14.14 -7.54
C GLY A 223 -10.22 -12.78 -7.35
N ASP A 224 -10.32 -11.90 -8.35
CA ASP A 224 -9.70 -10.57 -8.33
C ASP A 224 -10.25 -9.65 -7.22
N ILE A 225 -11.49 -9.87 -6.76
CA ILE A 225 -12.07 -9.11 -5.65
C ILE A 225 -11.35 -9.44 -4.34
N GLY A 226 -11.03 -10.72 -4.13
CA GLY A 226 -10.25 -11.19 -2.98
C GLY A 226 -8.86 -10.53 -2.94
N ARG A 227 -8.19 -10.45 -4.11
CA ARG A 227 -6.88 -9.78 -4.23
C ARG A 227 -6.93 -8.31 -3.85
N VAL A 228 -7.90 -7.55 -4.38
CA VAL A 228 -8.04 -6.11 -4.03
C VAL A 228 -8.27 -5.94 -2.53
N LYS A 229 -9.11 -6.78 -1.92
CA LYS A 229 -9.36 -6.72 -0.48
C LYS A 229 -8.09 -7.00 0.34
N ARG A 230 -7.28 -7.99 -0.05
CA ARG A 230 -6.01 -8.29 0.64
C ARG A 230 -4.98 -7.18 0.47
N GLN A 231 -4.90 -6.54 -0.70
CA GLN A 231 -4.07 -5.35 -0.89
C GLN A 231 -4.50 -4.21 0.04
N GLN A 232 -5.80 -3.95 0.18
CA GLN A 232 -6.31 -2.95 1.13
C GLN A 232 -5.95 -3.28 2.58
N ILE A 233 -6.08 -4.55 2.98
CA ILE A 233 -5.70 -5.01 4.33
C ILE A 233 -4.21 -4.75 4.60
N ILE A 234 -3.34 -5.09 3.65
CA ILE A 234 -1.90 -4.88 3.79
C ILE A 234 -1.54 -3.40 3.85
N LEU A 235 -2.14 -2.56 3.01
CA LEU A 235 -1.89 -1.11 3.02
C LEU A 235 -2.36 -0.48 4.34
N GLN A 236 -3.48 -0.93 4.88
CA GLN A 236 -3.94 -0.53 6.21
C GLN A 236 -2.98 -1.01 7.32
N ALA A 237 -2.47 -2.24 7.22
CA ALA A 237 -1.51 -2.77 8.18
C ALA A 237 -0.18 -2.00 8.15
N ILE A 238 0.32 -1.64 6.96
CA ILE A 238 1.49 -0.77 6.78
C ILE A 238 1.24 0.60 7.41
N LYS A 239 0.08 1.24 7.15
CA LYS A 239 -0.30 2.50 7.78
C LYS A 239 -0.26 2.39 9.31
N ASN A 240 -0.87 1.35 9.88
CA ASN A 240 -0.87 1.13 11.32
C ASN A 240 0.55 0.93 11.85
N LYS A 241 1.42 0.23 11.09
CA LYS A 241 2.82 0.06 11.46
C LYS A 241 3.55 1.40 11.52
N LEU A 242 3.31 2.32 10.58
CA LEU A 242 3.86 3.68 10.58
C LEU A 242 3.48 4.50 11.83
N GLN A 243 2.39 4.14 12.53
CA GLN A 243 1.98 4.78 13.77
C GLN A 243 2.77 4.30 14.99
N SER A 244 3.47 3.17 14.87
CA SER A 244 4.31 2.63 15.94
C SER A 244 5.51 3.56 16.24
N PRO A 245 5.85 3.81 17.52
CA PRO A 245 7.06 4.53 17.88
C PRO A 245 8.35 3.91 17.32
N MET A 246 8.36 2.59 17.12
CA MET A 246 9.53 1.84 16.62
C MET A 246 9.94 2.20 15.19
N VAL A 247 9.04 2.81 14.42
CA VAL A 247 9.31 3.25 13.04
C VAL A 247 10.43 4.29 13.00
N ILE A 248 10.56 5.11 14.04
CA ILE A 248 11.61 6.15 14.09
C ILE A 248 13.00 5.51 14.11
N ILE A 249 13.17 4.42 14.87
CA ILE A 249 14.43 3.66 14.93
C ILE A 249 14.71 2.96 13.59
N ARG A 250 13.65 2.54 12.88
CA ARG A 250 13.74 1.84 11.59
C ARG A 250 13.90 2.78 10.40
N LEU A 251 13.71 4.09 10.57
CA LEU A 251 13.72 5.06 9.48
C LEU A 251 15.00 4.98 8.61
N PRO A 252 16.23 4.87 9.16
CA PRO A 252 17.43 4.73 8.32
C PRO A 252 17.42 3.47 7.46
N GLN A 253 16.89 2.35 7.98
CA GLN A 253 16.76 1.11 7.22
C GLN A 253 15.69 1.23 6.12
N ILE A 254 14.56 1.89 6.42
CA ILE A 254 13.49 2.14 5.44
C ILE A 254 14.03 2.98 4.28
N LEU A 255 14.72 4.09 4.57
CA LEU A 255 15.30 4.95 3.54
C LEU A 255 16.36 4.21 2.71
N LYS A 256 17.19 3.39 3.34
CA LYS A 256 18.17 2.55 2.63
C LYS A 256 17.52 1.58 1.65
N VAL A 257 16.40 0.96 2.02
CA VAL A 257 15.64 0.07 1.12
C VAL A 257 15.02 0.87 -0.03
N VAL A 258 14.44 2.04 0.27
CA VAL A 258 13.89 2.92 -0.77
C VAL A 258 14.99 3.32 -1.77
N ASP A 259 16.11 3.84 -1.30
CA ASP A 259 17.23 4.29 -2.15
C ASP A 259 17.80 3.18 -3.04
N LYS A 260 17.77 1.92 -2.58
CA LYS A 260 18.34 0.78 -3.32
C LYS A 260 17.34 0.12 -4.27
N ASN A 261 16.09 -0.03 -3.83
CA ASN A 261 15.15 -0.98 -4.42
C ASN A 261 13.87 -0.35 -4.94
N VAL A 262 13.65 0.95 -4.74
CA VAL A 262 12.46 1.66 -5.21
C VAL A 262 12.88 2.69 -6.25
N ASP A 263 12.16 2.75 -7.36
CA ASP A 263 12.36 3.82 -8.34
C ASP A 263 11.32 4.93 -8.10
N THR A 264 11.78 6.13 -7.77
CA THR A 264 10.95 7.27 -7.37
C THR A 264 11.66 8.60 -7.61
N ASP A 265 10.87 9.65 -7.84
CA ASP A 265 11.31 11.06 -7.84
C ASP A 265 11.11 11.75 -6.48
N LEU A 266 10.80 10.98 -5.42
CA LEU A 266 10.71 11.47 -4.05
C LEU A 266 12.11 11.57 -3.42
N THR A 267 12.40 12.71 -2.82
CA THR A 267 13.58 12.86 -1.95
C THR A 267 13.32 12.20 -0.60
N ASN A 268 14.40 11.82 0.10
CA ASN A 268 14.32 11.32 1.49
C ASN A 268 13.56 12.28 2.42
N GLY A 269 13.69 13.60 2.20
CA GLY A 269 12.93 14.61 2.95
C GLY A 269 11.42 14.58 2.66
N GLU A 270 11.03 14.35 1.41
CA GLU A 270 9.61 14.19 1.03
C GLU A 270 9.04 12.88 1.58
N ILE A 271 9.79 11.78 1.49
CA ILE A 271 9.38 10.47 2.06
C ILE A 271 9.09 10.61 3.55
N ILE A 272 10.00 11.22 4.32
CA ILE A 272 9.81 11.47 5.75
C ILE A 272 8.55 12.31 5.99
N THR A 273 8.32 13.36 5.17
CA THR A 273 7.15 14.23 5.30
C THR A 273 5.85 13.46 5.07
N LEU A 274 5.81 12.61 4.04
CA LEU A 274 4.67 11.76 3.71
C LEU A 274 4.41 10.71 4.81
N MET A 275 5.46 10.07 5.32
CA MET A 275 5.35 9.13 6.44
C MET A 275 4.84 9.83 7.71
N SER A 276 5.31 11.05 7.99
CA SER A 276 4.87 11.86 9.14
C SER A 276 3.39 12.22 9.04
N PHE A 277 2.95 12.62 7.85
CA PHE A 277 1.55 12.85 7.58
C PHE A 277 0.73 11.57 7.76
N ALA A 278 1.14 10.45 7.15
CA ALA A 278 0.44 9.18 7.24
C ALA A 278 0.33 8.66 8.68
N LYS A 279 1.37 8.85 9.49
CA LYS A 279 1.38 8.53 10.93
C LYS A 279 0.33 9.32 11.70
N GLY A 280 0.15 10.61 11.39
CA GLY A 280 -0.83 11.49 12.04
C GLY A 280 -2.28 11.27 11.62
N LEU A 281 -2.53 10.47 10.57
CA LEU A 281 -3.89 10.24 10.07
C LEU A 281 -4.73 9.38 11.00
N GLU A 282 -5.88 9.91 11.40
CA GLU A 282 -6.93 9.12 12.05
C GLU A 282 -7.43 7.98 11.14
N GLN A 283 -8.12 6.99 11.71
CA GLN A 283 -8.66 5.86 10.94
C GLN A 283 -9.60 6.31 9.80
N ASN A 284 -10.44 7.33 10.05
CA ASN A 284 -11.38 7.85 9.04
C ASN A 284 -10.70 8.68 7.94
N GLY A 285 -9.41 9.02 8.10
CA GLY A 285 -8.65 9.78 7.12
C GLY A 285 -8.03 8.91 6.03
N PHE A 286 -8.24 7.59 6.04
CA PHE A 286 -7.69 6.69 5.02
C PHE A 286 -8.82 6.06 4.20
N ASN A 287 -8.89 6.39 2.91
CA ASN A 287 -9.94 5.94 2.01
C ASN A 287 -9.33 5.22 0.80
N THR A 288 -9.85 4.04 0.50
CA THR A 288 -9.49 3.28 -0.70
C THR A 288 -10.70 3.10 -1.60
N THR A 289 -10.56 3.35 -2.89
CA THR A 289 -11.62 3.24 -3.89
C THR A 289 -11.09 2.50 -5.10
N LEU A 290 -11.87 1.56 -5.63
CA LEU A 290 -11.58 0.95 -6.93
C LEU A 290 -12.14 1.87 -8.03
N LEU A 291 -11.38 2.06 -9.12
CA LEU A 291 -11.85 2.80 -10.29
C LEU A 291 -13.17 2.22 -10.78
N PRO A 292 -14.29 2.98 -10.72
CA PRO A 292 -15.60 2.47 -11.10
C PRO A 292 -15.64 2.01 -12.56
N GLY A 293 -16.23 0.85 -12.77
CA GLY A 293 -16.26 0.20 -14.07
C GLY A 293 -16.71 -1.25 -13.96
N ARG A 294 -16.53 -1.98 -15.05
CA ARG A 294 -16.89 -3.40 -15.15
C ARG A 294 -15.92 -4.17 -16.05
N PRO A 295 -15.77 -5.49 -15.88
CA PRO A 295 -15.14 -6.29 -16.91
C PRO A 295 -15.93 -6.22 -18.22
N SER A 296 -15.21 -6.25 -19.33
CA SER A 296 -15.79 -6.42 -20.67
C SER A 296 -16.37 -7.81 -20.82
N GLN A 297 -17.42 -7.92 -21.62
CA GLN A 297 -18.00 -9.20 -22.00
C GLN A 297 -17.26 -9.80 -23.21
N PRO A 298 -17.23 -11.14 -23.36
CA PRO A 298 -16.51 -11.81 -24.46
C PRO A 298 -16.92 -11.36 -25.87
N TRP A 299 -18.15 -10.88 -26.04
CA TRP A 299 -18.67 -10.37 -27.31
C TRP A 299 -18.34 -8.89 -27.58
N GLU A 300 -17.94 -8.12 -26.56
CA GLU A 300 -17.53 -6.72 -26.74
C GLU A 300 -16.09 -6.64 -27.26
N TYR A 301 -15.20 -7.48 -26.73
CA TYR A 301 -13.79 -7.51 -27.07
C TYR A 301 -13.24 -8.93 -26.99
N ARG A 302 -12.30 -9.25 -27.90
CA ARG A 302 -11.56 -10.53 -27.87
C ARG A 302 -10.66 -10.68 -26.64
N LEU A 303 -10.22 -9.57 -26.06
CA LEU A 303 -9.41 -9.52 -24.85
C LEU A 303 -10.25 -9.00 -23.69
N SER A 304 -10.00 -9.48 -22.47
CA SER A 304 -10.63 -8.95 -21.26
C SER A 304 -10.08 -7.57 -20.91
N TYR A 305 -10.98 -6.60 -20.76
CA TYR A 305 -10.71 -5.22 -20.35
C TYR A 305 -11.53 -4.85 -19.11
N TRP A 306 -11.02 -3.89 -18.34
CA TRP A 306 -11.84 -3.11 -17.42
C TRP A 306 -12.34 -1.86 -18.14
N LEU A 307 -13.66 -1.76 -18.29
CA LEU A 307 -14.34 -0.65 -18.95
C LEU A 307 -14.80 0.37 -17.91
N ILE A 308 -14.31 1.60 -18.04
CA ILE A 308 -14.53 2.67 -17.06
C ILE A 308 -15.97 3.17 -17.13
N SER A 309 -16.58 3.39 -15.96
CA SER A 309 -17.83 4.13 -15.83
C SER A 309 -17.52 5.63 -15.81
N GLU A 310 -17.69 6.34 -16.92
CA GLU A 310 -17.25 7.74 -17.06
C GLU A 310 -17.87 8.69 -16.01
N ASN A 311 -19.16 8.53 -15.72
CA ASN A 311 -19.85 9.37 -14.73
C ASN A 311 -19.33 9.12 -13.30
N GLU A 312 -19.15 7.86 -12.93
CA GLU A 312 -18.66 7.49 -11.60
C GLU A 312 -17.16 7.77 -11.45
N LYS A 313 -16.36 7.56 -12.51
CA LYS A 313 -14.97 8.00 -12.61
C LYS A 313 -14.88 9.47 -12.24
N ASN A 314 -15.67 10.31 -12.92
CA ASN A 314 -15.63 11.76 -12.70
C ASN A 314 -15.93 12.14 -11.25
N GLN A 315 -16.74 11.37 -10.52
CA GLN A 315 -16.99 11.58 -9.09
C GLN A 315 -15.78 11.18 -8.22
N VAL A 316 -15.19 10.02 -8.47
CA VAL A 316 -14.08 9.51 -7.63
C VAL A 316 -12.75 10.22 -7.89
N ILE A 317 -12.55 10.83 -9.06
CA ILE A 317 -11.33 11.58 -9.36
C ILE A 317 -11.37 13.03 -8.89
N GLN A 318 -12.54 13.58 -8.49
CA GLN A 318 -12.65 14.98 -8.04
C GLN A 318 -11.61 15.36 -6.98
N PRO A 319 -11.35 14.54 -5.94
CA PRO A 319 -10.35 14.90 -4.94
C PRO A 319 -8.96 15.11 -5.55
N TYR A 320 -8.63 14.42 -6.63
CA TYR A 320 -7.31 14.43 -7.25
C TYR A 320 -7.09 15.60 -8.21
N LEU A 321 -8.13 16.34 -8.60
CA LEU A 321 -8.01 17.43 -9.57
C LEU A 321 -7.52 18.75 -8.95
N ASN A 322 -7.70 18.93 -7.64
CA ASN A 322 -7.39 20.18 -6.95
C ASN A 322 -5.89 20.22 -6.56
N ARG A 323 -5.24 21.36 -6.81
CA ARG A 323 -3.86 21.62 -6.34
C ARG A 323 -3.84 22.27 -4.98
#